data_AF-A0A2I2FSR1-F1
#
_entry.id   AF-A0A2I2FSR1-F1
#
_cell.length_a   1.000
_cell.length_b   1.000
_cell.length_c   1.000
_cell.angle_alpha   90.00
_cell.angle_beta   90.00
_cell.angle_gamma   90.00
#
_symmetry.space_group_name_H-M   'P 1'
#
loop_
_entity.id
_entity.type
_entity.pdbx_description
1 polymer ?
#
loop_
_entity_poly.entity_id
_entity_poly.type
_entity_poly.pdbx_seq_one_letter_code
_entity_poly.pdbx_strand_id
1 'polypeptide(L)'
;MPPAILSEDDSPRWRRELHPAWKSLRDLAHADQKYSKLDESSPQHPYRACILLRQAGIPCKIWGHDLQDFPGLPSDKSELPVLVSDPERATEVLKNNGYIPLETRPGGSIKAKLRTPIPAQVPVLTKALCCSSQWKAKYLDKLVSFNVLIFSAAEYKYSLQDEGTGLRHLIPRLHEYFICTVEKWLDLEQDQHTLRLGIPILLSTQFHRTEEAGTWYFKHQIPKEYRQLLFDILANVVLLRDMVRWDCLLHYREVRDGTLEGRYKPFRPPQMPEDPLLDETLPPVISQYLESMDEGHHPA
;
A
#
# COMPACT_ATOMS: atom_id res chain seq x y z
N MET A 1 -33.16 2.15 50.23
CA MET A 1 -32.54 2.91 49.11
C MET A 1 -31.63 1.94 48.38
N PRO A 2 -31.86 1.63 47.09
CA PRO A 2 -30.97 0.77 46.33
C PRO A 2 -29.66 1.53 45.99
N PRO A 3 -28.51 0.84 45.89
CA PRO A 3 -27.25 1.48 45.56
C PRO A 3 -27.23 1.92 44.09
N ALA A 4 -26.59 3.06 43.84
CA ALA A 4 -26.44 3.64 42.52
C ALA A 4 -25.71 2.68 41.58
N ILE A 5 -26.33 2.40 40.43
CA ILE A 5 -25.69 1.74 39.30
C ILE A 5 -24.62 2.70 38.78
N LEU A 6 -23.35 2.35 39.00
CA LEU A 6 -22.23 3.03 38.37
C LEU A 6 -22.35 2.81 36.86
N SER A 7 -22.35 3.93 36.12
CA SER A 7 -22.32 3.99 34.67
C SER A 7 -21.17 3.15 34.13
N GLU A 8 -21.49 2.06 33.42
CA GLU A 8 -20.55 1.27 32.63
C GLU A 8 -20.00 2.08 31.44
N ASP A 9 -19.06 3.00 31.67
CA ASP A 9 -18.01 3.30 30.67
C ASP A 9 -16.77 3.99 31.26
N ASP A 10 -16.20 3.43 32.33
CA ASP A 10 -14.86 3.76 32.80
C ASP A 10 -13.78 2.99 32.01
N SER A 11 -13.98 2.81 30.71
CA SER A 11 -12.95 2.26 29.83
C SER A 11 -11.75 3.23 29.80
N PRO A 12 -10.52 2.78 30.14
CA PRO A 12 -9.33 3.61 30.13
C PRO A 12 -9.17 4.35 28.80
N ARG A 13 -8.74 5.61 28.84
CA ARG A 13 -8.61 6.49 27.65
C ARG A 13 -7.87 5.83 26.47
N TRP A 14 -6.86 5.01 26.76
CA TRP A 14 -6.11 4.25 25.75
C TRP A 14 -6.97 3.20 25.00
N ARG A 15 -8.01 2.62 25.61
CA ARG A 15 -8.95 1.72 24.92
C ARG A 15 -9.78 2.45 23.87
N ARG A 16 -10.15 3.71 24.10
CA ARG A 16 -10.88 4.54 23.13
C ARG A 16 -9.97 4.97 21.97
N GLU A 17 -8.70 5.20 22.24
CA GLU A 17 -7.70 5.59 21.24
C GLU A 17 -7.20 4.39 20.40
N LEU A 18 -7.20 3.17 20.93
CA LEU A 18 -6.88 1.93 20.19
C LEU A 18 -8.08 1.31 19.45
N HIS A 19 -9.31 1.66 19.82
CA HIS A 19 -10.53 1.11 19.22
C HIS A 19 -10.61 1.20 17.67
N PRO A 20 -10.14 2.27 17.00
CA PRO A 20 -10.15 2.35 15.53
C PRO A 20 -9.15 1.37 14.88
N ALA A 21 -7.94 1.23 15.45
CA ALA A 21 -6.95 0.25 15.00
C ALA A 21 -7.46 -1.20 15.18
N TRP A 22 -8.22 -1.47 16.24
CA TRP A 22 -8.81 -2.78 16.50
C TRP A 22 -9.99 -3.08 15.56
N LYS A 23 -10.75 -2.05 15.16
CA LYS A 23 -11.80 -2.16 14.15
C LYS A 23 -11.19 -2.48 12.77
N SER A 24 -10.11 -1.80 12.39
CA SER A 24 -9.35 -2.08 11.16
C SER A 24 -8.81 -3.53 11.11
N LEU A 25 -8.27 -4.05 12.21
CA LEU A 25 -7.80 -5.44 12.29
C LEU A 25 -8.95 -6.48 12.21
N ARG A 26 -10.12 -6.20 12.81
CA ARG A 26 -11.32 -7.04 12.65
C ARG A 26 -11.87 -7.01 11.22
N ASP A 27 -11.89 -5.84 10.59
CA ASP A 27 -12.35 -5.69 9.21
C ASP A 27 -11.41 -6.44 8.24
N LEU A 28 -10.10 -6.47 8.52
CA LEU A 28 -9.12 -7.31 7.82
C LEU A 28 -9.37 -8.82 8.03
N ALA A 29 -9.72 -9.25 9.26
CA ALA A 29 -10.08 -10.65 9.55
C ALA A 29 -11.37 -11.09 8.84
N HIS A 30 -12.37 -10.22 8.77
CA HIS A 30 -13.61 -10.48 8.04
C HIS A 30 -13.45 -10.43 6.53
N ALA A 31 -12.52 -9.62 6.01
CA ALA A 31 -12.10 -9.66 4.63
C ALA A 31 -11.58 -11.07 4.27
N ASP A 32 -10.62 -11.60 5.02
CA ASP A 32 -10.05 -12.95 4.81
C ASP A 32 -11.12 -14.04 4.65
N GLN A 33 -12.14 -14.01 5.52
CA GLN A 33 -13.23 -14.99 5.52
C GLN A 33 -14.20 -14.82 4.35
N LYS A 34 -14.35 -13.59 3.82
CA LYS A 34 -15.17 -13.29 2.64
C LYS A 34 -14.44 -13.64 1.34
N TYR A 35 -13.11 -13.49 1.28
CA TYR A 35 -12.29 -13.74 0.09
C TYR A 35 -11.80 -15.18 -0.05
N SER A 36 -11.79 -15.98 1.03
CA SER A 36 -11.67 -17.45 0.94
C SER A 36 -12.77 -18.11 0.06
N LYS A 37 -13.85 -17.39 -0.26
CA LYS A 37 -14.95 -17.86 -1.12
C LYS A 37 -14.85 -17.41 -2.58
N LEU A 38 -13.95 -16.48 -2.91
CA LEU A 38 -13.65 -16.16 -4.30
C LEU A 38 -12.69 -17.24 -4.80
N ASP A 39 -13.12 -17.95 -5.85
CA ASP A 39 -12.32 -18.99 -6.45
C ASP A 39 -11.01 -18.38 -6.98
N GLU A 40 -9.91 -18.63 -6.27
CA GLU A 40 -8.54 -18.21 -6.65
C GLU A 40 -8.13 -18.76 -8.03
N SER A 41 -8.84 -19.80 -8.50
CA SER A 41 -8.66 -20.37 -9.83
C SER A 41 -9.41 -19.57 -10.92
N SER A 42 -10.28 -18.62 -10.55
CA SER A 42 -10.98 -17.79 -11.51
C SER A 42 -9.99 -16.94 -12.32
N PRO A 43 -10.02 -17.01 -13.66
CA PRO A 43 -9.16 -16.20 -14.52
C PRO A 43 -9.45 -14.69 -14.41
N GLN A 44 -10.56 -14.31 -13.76
CA GLN A 44 -10.98 -12.93 -13.55
C GLN A 44 -10.57 -12.39 -12.18
N HIS A 45 -9.88 -13.18 -11.36
CA HIS A 45 -9.43 -12.72 -10.06
C HIS A 45 -8.43 -11.56 -10.23
N PRO A 46 -8.63 -10.41 -9.57
CA PRO A 46 -7.77 -9.22 -9.77
C PRO A 46 -6.31 -9.51 -9.44
N TYR A 47 -6.04 -10.44 -8.52
CA TYR A 47 -4.69 -10.83 -8.12
C TYR A 47 -4.15 -12.08 -8.84
N ARG A 48 -4.80 -12.54 -9.92
CA ARG A 48 -4.38 -13.73 -10.68
C ARG A 48 -2.93 -13.64 -11.15
N ALA A 49 -2.47 -12.45 -11.54
CA ALA A 49 -1.09 -12.23 -11.96
C ALA A 49 -0.11 -12.57 -10.83
N CYS A 50 -0.36 -12.09 -9.61
CA CYS A 50 0.48 -12.39 -8.44
C CYS A 50 0.49 -13.88 -8.09
N ILE A 51 -0.68 -14.55 -8.20
CA ILE A 51 -0.78 -16.01 -7.98
C ILE A 51 0.10 -16.76 -9.00
N LEU A 52 0.02 -16.41 -10.28
CA LEU A 52 0.82 -17.02 -11.34
C LEU A 52 2.32 -16.80 -11.14
N LEU A 53 2.72 -15.59 -10.73
CA LEU A 53 4.12 -15.27 -10.43
C LEU A 53 4.63 -16.10 -9.25
N ARG A 54 3.85 -16.21 -8.17
CA ARG A 54 4.19 -17.05 -7.02
C ARG A 54 4.30 -18.52 -7.40
N GLN A 55 3.36 -19.05 -8.20
CA GLN A 55 3.43 -20.43 -8.72
C GLN A 55 4.68 -20.69 -9.56
N ALA A 56 5.19 -19.67 -10.24
CA ALA A 56 6.45 -19.73 -10.98
C ALA A 56 7.71 -19.48 -10.11
N GLY A 57 7.55 -19.35 -8.79
CA GLY A 57 8.65 -19.07 -7.85
C GLY A 57 9.22 -17.66 -7.97
N ILE A 58 8.38 -16.68 -8.34
CA ILE A 58 8.75 -15.26 -8.43
C ILE A 58 8.05 -14.50 -7.30
N PRO A 59 8.79 -14.12 -6.24
CA PRO A 59 8.25 -13.27 -5.19
C PRO A 59 7.68 -11.97 -5.75
N CYS A 60 6.53 -11.56 -5.23
CA CYS A 60 5.88 -10.32 -5.66
C CYS A 60 5.07 -9.66 -4.55
N LYS A 61 4.89 -8.35 -4.66
CA LYS A 61 4.02 -7.54 -3.81
C LYS A 61 3.16 -6.63 -4.68
N ILE A 62 1.91 -6.45 -4.30
CA ILE A 62 1.03 -5.42 -4.83
C ILE A 62 1.59 -4.07 -4.36
N TRP A 63 1.67 -3.11 -5.27
CA TRP A 63 2.23 -1.80 -5.01
C TRP A 63 1.23 -0.70 -5.39
N GLY A 64 1.36 0.50 -4.82
CA GLY A 64 0.61 1.66 -5.28
C GLY A 64 -0.79 1.79 -4.65
N HIS A 65 -1.78 2.15 -5.47
CA HIS A 65 -3.08 2.60 -4.97
C HIS A 65 -3.95 1.50 -4.33
N ASP A 66 -3.80 0.27 -4.79
CA ASP A 66 -4.65 -0.84 -4.34
C ASP A 66 -4.35 -1.29 -2.88
N LEU A 67 -3.38 -0.64 -2.21
CA LEU A 67 -3.14 -0.81 -0.78
C LEU A 67 -4.28 -0.28 0.10
N GLN A 68 -5.12 0.64 -0.41
CA GLN A 68 -6.27 1.19 0.37
C GLN A 68 -7.52 0.33 0.27
N ASP A 69 -7.73 -0.30 -0.89
CA ASP A 69 -9.01 -0.94 -1.24
C ASP A 69 -8.98 -2.45 -0.98
N PHE A 70 -8.08 -2.90 -0.09
CA PHE A 70 -8.18 -4.22 0.51
C PHE A 70 -9.24 -4.17 1.62
N PRO A 71 -10.53 -4.15 1.22
CA PRO A 71 -11.17 -5.38 0.78
C PRO A 71 -12.07 -5.23 -0.48
N GLY A 72 -11.51 -5.61 -1.64
CA GLY A 72 -12.21 -6.32 -2.71
C GLY A 72 -13.00 -5.49 -3.72
N LEU A 73 -12.69 -4.22 -3.93
CA LEU A 73 -13.10 -3.52 -5.13
C LEU A 73 -11.87 -2.98 -5.85
N PRO A 74 -11.64 -3.34 -7.13
CA PRO A 74 -10.67 -2.62 -7.93
C PRO A 74 -11.08 -1.14 -7.93
N SER A 75 -10.14 -0.29 -7.55
CA SER A 75 -10.31 1.11 -7.20
C SER A 75 -10.69 1.98 -8.41
N ASP A 76 -11.76 1.72 -9.17
CA ASP A 76 -12.01 2.28 -10.52
C ASP A 76 -10.83 2.13 -11.51
N LYS A 77 -9.73 1.50 -11.08
CA LYS A 77 -8.44 1.53 -11.75
C LYS A 77 -8.25 0.24 -12.51
N SER A 78 -8.14 0.41 -13.82
CA SER A 78 -7.77 -0.60 -14.79
C SER A 78 -6.29 -1.02 -14.69
N GLU A 79 -5.63 -0.87 -13.54
CA GLU A 79 -4.19 -1.07 -13.39
C GLU A 79 -3.84 -1.67 -12.01
N LEU A 80 -3.18 -2.82 -12.00
CA LEU A 80 -2.62 -3.51 -10.83
C LEU A 80 -1.09 -3.33 -10.84
N PRO A 81 -0.53 -2.47 -9.98
CA PRO A 81 0.91 -2.33 -9.85
C PRO A 81 1.49 -3.48 -9.02
N VAL A 82 2.56 -4.11 -9.51
CA VAL A 82 3.21 -5.26 -8.87
C VAL A 82 4.72 -5.05 -8.85
N LEU A 83 5.33 -5.09 -7.66
CA LEU A 83 6.77 -5.23 -7.49
C LEU A 83 7.17 -6.69 -7.60
N VAL A 84 8.23 -6.96 -8.35
CA VAL A 84 8.82 -8.29 -8.54
C VAL A 84 10.34 -8.23 -8.41
N SER A 85 10.95 -9.35 -8.07
CA SER A 85 12.41 -9.45 -7.98
C SER A 85 13.07 -9.44 -9.37
N ASP A 86 12.42 -10.08 -10.34
CA ASP A 86 12.89 -10.21 -11.73
C ASP A 86 11.76 -9.79 -12.70
N PRO A 87 11.78 -8.53 -13.17
CA PRO A 87 10.76 -8.01 -14.08
C PRO A 87 10.69 -8.72 -15.43
N GLU A 88 11.82 -9.17 -15.96
CA GLU A 88 11.90 -9.81 -17.28
C GLU A 88 11.25 -11.18 -17.21
N ARG A 89 11.68 -12.01 -16.25
CA ARG A 89 11.11 -13.34 -16.03
C ARG A 89 9.63 -13.26 -15.64
N ALA A 90 9.24 -12.28 -14.82
CA ALA A 90 7.83 -12.07 -14.48
C ALA A 90 6.98 -11.76 -15.71
N THR A 91 7.49 -10.91 -16.61
CA THR A 91 6.83 -10.57 -17.88
C THR A 91 6.65 -11.81 -18.75
N GLU A 92 7.68 -12.64 -18.88
CA GLU A 92 7.63 -13.89 -19.65
C GLU A 92 6.61 -14.87 -19.08
N VAL A 93 6.59 -15.07 -17.76
CA VAL A 93 5.61 -15.95 -17.09
C VAL A 93 4.19 -15.49 -17.38
N LEU A 94 3.90 -14.18 -17.27
CA LEU A 94 2.57 -13.67 -17.55
C LEU A 94 2.22 -13.79 -19.04
N LYS A 95 3.15 -13.52 -19.96
CA LYS A 95 2.94 -13.73 -21.41
C LYS A 95 2.59 -15.18 -21.74
N ASN A 96 3.32 -16.13 -21.14
CA ASN A 96 3.07 -17.58 -21.31
C ASN A 96 1.71 -18.01 -20.75
N ASN A 97 1.11 -17.20 -19.86
CA ASN A 97 -0.23 -17.39 -19.32
C ASN A 97 -1.29 -16.52 -20.02
N GLY A 98 -1.01 -16.05 -21.24
CA GLY A 98 -1.99 -15.35 -22.10
C GLY A 98 -2.14 -13.85 -21.84
N TYR A 99 -1.32 -13.25 -20.99
CA TYR A 99 -1.30 -11.79 -20.84
C TYR A 99 -0.70 -11.13 -22.08
N ILE A 100 -1.32 -10.04 -22.52
CA ILE A 100 -0.95 -9.36 -23.77
C ILE A 100 -0.02 -8.18 -23.43
N PRO A 101 1.23 -8.14 -23.93
CA PRO A 101 2.12 -7.02 -23.68
C PRO A 101 1.58 -5.75 -24.35
N LEU A 102 1.68 -4.62 -23.65
CA LEU A 102 1.35 -3.29 -24.15
C LEU A 102 2.61 -2.44 -24.23
N GLU A 103 2.57 -1.41 -25.08
CA GLU A 103 3.66 -0.45 -25.16
C GLU A 103 3.84 0.30 -23.83
N THR A 104 5.07 0.26 -23.31
CA THR A 104 5.52 1.08 -22.19
C THR A 104 6.27 2.29 -22.72
N ARG A 105 6.12 3.44 -22.06
CA ARG A 105 6.95 4.61 -22.39
C ARG A 105 8.42 4.32 -22.04
N PRO A 106 9.37 4.61 -22.94
CA PRO A 106 10.79 4.49 -22.62
C PRO A 106 11.17 5.42 -21.46
N GLY A 107 12.04 4.97 -20.57
CA GLY A 107 12.55 5.76 -19.43
C GLY A 107 11.65 5.82 -18.19
N GLY A 108 10.54 5.08 -18.15
CA GLY A 108 9.69 4.96 -16.95
C GLY A 108 10.20 3.91 -15.95
N SER A 109 9.68 3.94 -14.71
CA SER A 109 9.92 2.88 -13.71
C SER A 109 9.12 1.59 -14.00
N ILE A 110 8.11 1.68 -14.86
CA ILE A 110 7.32 0.52 -15.31
C ILE A 110 8.19 -0.28 -16.28
N LYS A 111 8.54 -1.50 -15.89
CA LYS A 111 9.36 -2.43 -16.67
C LYS A 111 8.55 -3.18 -17.72
N ALA A 112 7.29 -3.47 -17.41
CA ALA A 112 6.36 -4.02 -18.37
C ALA A 112 4.93 -3.59 -18.03
N LYS A 113 4.11 -3.46 -19.06
CA LYS A 113 2.66 -3.28 -18.94
C LYS A 113 2.00 -4.40 -19.71
N LEU A 114 1.16 -5.18 -19.05
CA LEU A 114 0.47 -6.30 -19.68
C LEU A 114 -1.04 -6.20 -19.44
N ARG A 115 -1.85 -6.51 -20.43
CA ARG A 115 -3.31 -6.62 -20.29
C ARG A 115 -3.69 -8.04 -19.92
N THR A 116 -4.65 -8.18 -19.01
CA THR A 116 -5.24 -9.49 -18.67
C THR A 116 -5.85 -10.16 -19.89
N PRO A 117 -5.79 -11.50 -20.00
CA PRO A 117 -6.49 -12.22 -21.05
C PRO A 117 -7.99 -11.96 -20.96
N ILE A 118 -8.63 -11.65 -22.09
CA ILE A 118 -10.08 -11.49 -22.17
C ILE A 118 -10.71 -12.89 -22.15
N PRO A 119 -11.61 -13.22 -21.19
CA PRO A 119 -12.25 -14.53 -21.15
C PRO A 119 -13.01 -14.82 -22.46
N ALA A 120 -12.84 -16.03 -23.00
CA ALA A 120 -13.45 -16.44 -24.27
C ALA A 120 -14.99 -16.41 -24.30
N GLN A 121 -15.65 -16.30 -23.15
CA GLN A 121 -17.11 -16.21 -23.01
C GLN A 121 -17.65 -14.77 -23.09
N VAL A 122 -16.81 -13.76 -22.90
CA VAL A 122 -17.19 -12.34 -22.97
C VAL A 122 -17.62 -11.90 -24.38
N PRO A 123 -16.99 -12.36 -25.49
CA PRO A 123 -17.41 -12.03 -26.86
C PRO A 123 -18.89 -12.30 -27.17
N VAL A 124 -19.50 -13.29 -26.50
CA VAL A 124 -20.91 -13.66 -26.70
C VAL A 124 -21.85 -12.60 -26.11
N LEU A 125 -21.52 -12.06 -24.94
CA LEU A 125 -22.27 -10.96 -24.31
C LEU A 125 -22.02 -9.63 -25.02
N THR A 126 -20.79 -9.37 -25.51
CA THR A 126 -20.51 -8.15 -26.28
C THR A 126 -21.29 -8.13 -27.59
N LYS A 127 -21.43 -9.26 -28.31
CA LYS A 127 -22.29 -9.31 -29.51
C LYS A 127 -23.77 -9.02 -29.21
N ALA A 128 -24.30 -9.50 -28.09
CA ALA A 128 -25.68 -9.22 -27.68
C ALA A 128 -25.90 -7.76 -27.22
N LEU A 129 -24.88 -7.12 -26.64
CA LEU A 129 -24.97 -5.76 -26.09
C LEU A 129 -24.53 -4.66 -27.07
N CYS A 130 -23.68 -4.97 -28.05
CA CYS A 130 -23.15 -4.05 -29.07
C CYS A 130 -24.20 -3.56 -30.09
N CYS A 131 -25.43 -4.10 -30.08
CA CYS A 131 -26.55 -3.52 -30.84
C CYS A 131 -26.99 -2.14 -30.31
N SER A 132 -26.51 -1.70 -29.15
CA SER A 132 -26.78 -0.36 -28.64
C SER A 132 -25.48 0.41 -28.36
N SER A 133 -25.11 1.28 -29.31
CA SER A 133 -24.16 2.41 -29.18
C SER A 133 -22.70 2.11 -28.80
N GLN A 134 -21.76 2.72 -29.54
CA GLN A 134 -20.29 2.56 -29.41
C GLN A 134 -19.74 2.85 -28.00
N TRP A 135 -20.44 3.61 -27.15
CA TRP A 135 -19.99 3.93 -25.80
C TRP A 135 -20.07 2.73 -24.83
N LYS A 136 -20.98 1.78 -25.05
CA LYS A 136 -21.11 0.58 -24.19
C LYS A 136 -19.94 -0.41 -24.36
N ALA A 137 -19.43 -0.55 -25.58
CA ALA A 137 -18.27 -1.41 -25.86
C ALA A 137 -17.00 -0.93 -25.13
N LYS A 138 -16.74 0.39 -25.10
CA LYS A 138 -15.58 0.98 -24.40
C LYS A 138 -15.69 0.84 -22.87
N TYR A 139 -16.90 0.83 -22.33
CA TYR A 139 -17.14 0.66 -20.90
C TYR A 139 -17.02 -0.82 -20.49
N LEU A 140 -17.50 -1.75 -21.31
CA LEU A 140 -17.35 -3.19 -21.09
C LEU A 140 -15.89 -3.64 -21.14
N ASP A 141 -15.07 -3.10 -22.05
CA ASP A 141 -13.63 -3.43 -22.13
C ASP A 141 -12.87 -3.05 -20.83
N LYS A 142 -13.28 -1.95 -20.18
CA LYS A 142 -12.75 -1.52 -18.88
C LYS A 142 -13.26 -2.33 -17.69
N LEU A 143 -14.47 -2.88 -17.78
CA LEU A 143 -15.07 -3.71 -16.72
C LEU A 143 -14.48 -5.13 -16.70
N VAL A 144 -13.90 -5.58 -17.80
CA VAL A 144 -13.51 -6.98 -18.00
C VAL A 144 -11.99 -7.15 -18.13
N SER A 145 -11.24 -6.07 -18.36
CA SER A 145 -9.79 -6.12 -18.43
C SER A 145 -9.13 -5.08 -17.54
N PHE A 146 -8.04 -5.48 -16.89
CA PHE A 146 -7.12 -4.58 -16.21
C PHE A 146 -5.70 -4.83 -16.72
N ASN A 147 -4.83 -3.84 -16.52
CA ASN A 147 -3.43 -3.94 -16.86
C ASN A 147 -2.64 -4.32 -15.61
N VAL A 148 -1.67 -5.20 -15.73
CA VAL A 148 -0.64 -5.43 -14.73
C VAL A 148 0.54 -4.54 -15.08
N LEU A 149 0.96 -3.72 -14.12
CA LEU A 149 2.15 -2.87 -14.24
C LEU A 149 3.27 -3.51 -13.42
N ILE A 150 4.35 -3.95 -14.08
CA ILE A 150 5.48 -4.58 -13.41
C ILE A 150 6.52 -3.51 -13.07
N PHE A 151 6.94 -3.50 -11.81
CA PHE A 151 8.00 -2.67 -11.26
C PHE A 151 9.12 -3.55 -10.69
N SER A 152 10.35 -3.05 -10.70
CA SER A 152 11.48 -3.73 -10.08
C SER A 152 11.51 -3.45 -8.58
N ALA A 153 11.48 -4.50 -7.75
CA ALA A 153 11.64 -4.36 -6.31
C ALA A 153 12.99 -3.72 -5.93
N ALA A 154 14.05 -4.06 -6.67
CA ALA A 154 15.38 -3.48 -6.48
C ALA A 154 15.41 -1.96 -6.73
N GLU A 155 14.65 -1.47 -7.71
CA GLU A 155 14.58 -0.02 -7.97
C GLU A 155 13.85 0.77 -6.89
N TYR A 156 13.02 0.09 -6.10
CA TYR A 156 12.33 0.64 -4.93
C TYR A 156 13.03 0.26 -3.62
N LYS A 157 14.21 -0.39 -3.68
CA LYS A 157 14.95 -0.90 -2.51
C LYS A 157 14.10 -1.78 -1.58
N TYR A 158 13.05 -2.40 -2.13
CA TYR A 158 12.14 -3.25 -1.37
C TYR A 158 12.64 -4.69 -1.38
N SER A 159 12.81 -5.27 -0.20
CA SER A 159 13.16 -6.69 -0.06
C SER A 159 11.89 -7.54 -0.14
N LEU A 160 11.78 -8.36 -1.18
CA LEU A 160 10.70 -9.33 -1.30
C LEU A 160 11.05 -10.57 -0.48
N GLN A 161 10.60 -10.62 0.77
CA GLN A 161 10.65 -11.84 1.57
C GLN A 161 9.57 -12.82 1.08
N ASP A 162 9.90 -14.12 1.01
CA ASP A 162 8.94 -15.17 0.67
C ASP A 162 8.15 -15.58 1.92
N GLU A 163 7.30 -14.67 2.35
CA GLU A 163 6.46 -14.87 3.53
C GLU A 163 5.15 -15.51 3.08
N GLY A 164 5.07 -16.83 2.98
CA GLY A 164 3.79 -17.55 2.96
C GLY A 164 2.91 -17.49 1.70
N THR A 165 1.86 -18.30 1.72
CA THR A 165 1.01 -18.62 0.55
C THR A 165 -0.30 -17.83 0.47
N GLY A 166 -0.62 -17.00 1.46
CA GLY A 166 -1.84 -16.18 1.50
C GLY A 166 -1.79 -14.91 0.66
N LEU A 167 -2.97 -14.36 0.32
CA LEU A 167 -3.12 -13.08 -0.37
C LEU A 167 -2.63 -11.90 0.48
N ARG A 168 -2.76 -11.97 1.81
CA ARG A 168 -2.26 -10.95 2.74
C ARG A 168 -0.77 -10.68 2.56
N HIS A 169 -0.01 -11.72 2.26
CA HIS A 169 1.42 -11.61 2.03
C HIS A 169 1.78 -10.98 0.68
N LEU A 170 0.81 -10.73 -0.21
CA LEU A 170 1.04 -9.90 -1.39
C LEU A 170 1.02 -8.41 -1.03
N ILE A 171 0.55 -8.03 0.15
CA ILE A 171 0.48 -6.63 0.57
C ILE A 171 1.74 -6.31 1.38
N PRO A 172 2.48 -5.24 1.05
CA PRO A 172 3.56 -4.75 1.90
C PRO A 172 2.99 -4.20 3.21
N ARG A 173 3.77 -4.24 4.29
CA ARG A 173 3.37 -3.53 5.52
C ARG A 173 3.37 -2.03 5.22
N LEU A 174 2.45 -1.27 5.82
CA LEU A 174 2.27 0.14 5.49
C LEU A 174 3.56 0.96 5.70
N HIS A 175 4.32 0.66 6.76
CA HIS A 175 5.57 1.38 7.05
C HIS A 175 6.65 1.08 6.03
N GLU A 176 6.80 -0.19 5.61
CA GLU A 176 7.76 -0.58 4.56
C GLU A 176 7.42 0.11 3.24
N TYR A 177 6.12 0.14 2.89
CA TYR A 177 5.63 0.85 1.72
C TYR A 177 5.97 2.34 1.78
N PHE A 178 5.73 3.00 2.92
CA PHE A 178 6.10 4.40 3.12
C PHE A 178 7.59 4.62 2.89
N ILE A 179 8.43 3.86 3.60
CA ILE A 179 9.89 4.00 3.59
C ILE A 179 10.43 3.86 2.17
N CYS A 180 10.11 2.75 1.50
CA CYS A 180 10.61 2.48 0.15
C CYS A 180 10.08 3.49 -0.88
N THR A 181 8.85 3.97 -0.72
CA THR A 181 8.28 4.99 -1.60
C THR A 181 8.94 6.35 -1.40
N VAL A 182 9.22 6.74 -0.15
CA VAL A 182 9.96 7.97 0.18
C VAL A 182 11.40 7.87 -0.29
N GLU A 183 12.09 6.76 -0.06
CA GLU A 183 13.44 6.53 -0.56
C GLU A 183 13.49 6.67 -2.08
N LYS A 184 12.56 6.00 -2.79
CA LYS A 184 12.49 6.13 -4.24
C LYS A 184 12.27 7.57 -4.68
N TRP A 185 11.38 8.31 -4.02
CA TRP A 185 11.13 9.71 -4.32
C TRP A 185 12.36 10.59 -4.08
N LEU A 186 13.03 10.39 -2.95
CA LEU A 186 14.27 11.09 -2.61
C LEU A 186 15.43 10.70 -3.51
N ASP A 187 15.41 9.56 -4.19
CA ASP A 187 16.46 9.16 -5.13
C ASP A 187 16.15 9.53 -6.58
N LEU A 188 15.05 10.27 -6.83
CA LEU A 188 14.71 10.67 -8.20
C LEU A 188 15.71 11.69 -8.75
N GLU A 189 16.04 11.54 -10.02
CA GLU A 189 16.79 12.52 -10.80
C GLU A 189 15.87 13.62 -11.35
N GLN A 190 16.47 14.76 -11.73
CA GLN A 190 15.72 15.96 -12.11
C GLN A 190 14.82 15.72 -13.35
N ASP A 191 15.27 14.89 -14.28
CA ASP A 191 14.60 14.54 -15.53
C ASP A 191 13.44 13.52 -15.34
N GLN A 192 13.33 12.87 -14.18
CA GLN A 192 12.30 11.88 -13.87
C GLN A 192 10.94 12.50 -13.49
N HIS A 193 10.47 13.45 -14.30
CA HIS A 193 9.27 14.27 -14.02
C HIS A 193 8.00 13.44 -13.79
N THR A 194 7.79 12.35 -14.55
CA THR A 194 6.61 11.49 -14.36
C THR A 194 6.58 10.82 -13.00
N LEU A 195 7.73 10.40 -12.47
CA LEU A 195 7.81 9.80 -11.13
C LEU A 195 7.68 10.87 -10.03
N ARG A 196 8.22 12.07 -10.26
CA ARG A 196 8.02 13.22 -9.37
C ARG A 196 6.56 13.64 -9.27
N LEU A 197 5.74 13.36 -10.28
CA LEU A 197 4.28 13.50 -10.19
C LEU A 197 3.62 12.31 -9.50
N GLY A 198 3.95 11.09 -9.92
CA GLY A 198 3.25 9.88 -9.49
C GLY A 198 3.48 9.52 -8.02
N ILE A 199 4.71 9.61 -7.53
CA ILE A 199 5.02 9.17 -6.17
C ILE A 199 4.37 10.06 -5.09
N PRO A 200 4.41 11.40 -5.18
CA PRO A 200 3.66 12.24 -4.26
C PRO A 200 2.15 11.97 -4.24
N ILE A 201 1.55 11.62 -5.39
CA ILE A 201 0.14 11.21 -5.43
C ILE A 201 -0.05 9.95 -4.58
N LEU A 202 0.83 8.95 -4.73
CA LEU A 202 0.80 7.76 -3.90
C LEU A 202 0.96 8.09 -2.41
N LEU A 203 1.95 8.89 -2.02
CA LEU A 203 2.17 9.25 -0.62
C LEU A 203 0.99 10.04 -0.03
N SER A 204 0.52 11.07 -0.73
CA SER A 204 -0.61 11.89 -0.26
C SER A 204 -1.91 11.07 -0.15
N THR A 205 -2.26 10.30 -1.17
CA THR A 205 -3.50 9.52 -1.17
C THR A 205 -3.49 8.43 -0.11
N GLN A 206 -2.36 7.72 0.05
CA GLN A 206 -2.20 6.63 1.01
C GLN A 206 -2.25 7.14 2.46
N PHE A 207 -1.46 8.16 2.78
CA PHE A 207 -1.22 8.50 4.18
C PHE A 207 -2.20 9.53 4.76
N HIS A 208 -2.93 10.29 3.93
CA HIS A 208 -4.01 11.17 4.43
C HIS A 208 -5.27 10.40 4.85
N ARG A 209 -5.46 9.18 4.37
CA ARG A 209 -6.72 8.43 4.54
C ARG A 209 -6.61 7.26 5.49
N THR A 210 -5.39 6.80 5.78
CA THR A 210 -5.20 5.64 6.65
C THR A 210 -5.02 6.10 8.10
N GLU A 211 -5.98 5.78 8.97
CA GLU A 211 -5.90 6.10 10.40
C GLU A 211 -4.62 5.54 11.05
N GLU A 212 -4.16 4.37 10.58
CA GLU A 212 -2.90 3.74 11.00
C GLU A 212 -1.70 4.70 10.91
N ALA A 213 -1.61 5.51 9.86
CA ALA A 213 -0.51 6.46 9.66
C ALA A 213 -0.44 7.52 10.77
N GLY A 214 -1.60 7.86 11.36
CA GLY A 214 -1.71 8.79 12.49
C GLY A 214 -1.29 8.16 13.82
N THR A 215 -1.22 6.84 13.90
CA THR A 215 -0.90 6.13 15.15
C THR A 215 0.55 6.33 15.58
N TRP A 216 0.76 6.24 16.89
CA TRP A 216 2.09 6.29 17.48
C TRP A 216 2.98 5.12 17.01
N TYR A 217 2.39 3.92 16.96
CA TYR A 217 3.07 2.69 16.58
C TYR A 217 3.63 2.77 15.15
N PHE A 218 2.84 3.28 14.21
CA PHE A 218 3.29 3.50 12.84
C PHE A 218 4.50 4.46 12.78
N LYS A 219 4.41 5.60 13.47
CA LYS A 219 5.47 6.62 13.48
C LYS A 219 6.80 6.09 14.03
N HIS A 220 6.76 5.16 14.99
CA HIS A 220 7.95 4.55 15.56
C HIS A 220 8.66 3.58 14.61
N GLN A 221 7.91 2.92 13.72
CA GLN A 221 8.46 2.05 12.68
C GLN A 221 9.15 2.84 11.56
N ILE A 222 8.90 4.14 11.44
CA ILE A 222 9.56 4.97 10.43
C ILE A 222 10.96 5.39 10.91
N PRO A 223 12.03 5.19 10.10
CA PRO A 223 13.37 5.69 10.37
C PRO A 223 13.39 7.20 10.61
N LYS A 224 14.29 7.66 11.50
CA LYS A 224 14.31 9.06 11.98
C LYS A 224 14.45 10.06 10.84
N GLU A 225 15.25 9.72 9.85
CA GLU A 225 15.55 10.49 8.65
C GLU A 225 14.36 10.69 7.70
N TYR A 226 13.27 9.94 7.86
CA TYR A 226 12.02 10.10 7.07
C TYR A 226 10.86 10.64 7.90
N ARG A 227 11.01 10.73 9.24
CA ARG A 227 9.92 11.15 10.13
C ARG A 227 9.46 12.58 9.88
N GLN A 228 10.36 13.49 9.53
CA GLN A 228 9.98 14.88 9.26
C GLN A 228 8.97 14.96 8.10
N LEU A 229 9.26 14.29 6.99
CA LEU A 229 8.35 14.23 5.85
C LEU A 229 7.00 13.61 6.23
N LEU A 230 7.01 12.51 7.01
CA LEU A 230 5.76 11.93 7.50
C LEU A 230 4.95 12.95 8.31
N PHE A 231 5.59 13.63 9.26
CA PHE A 231 4.93 14.62 10.11
C PHE A 231 4.37 15.78 9.30
N ASP A 232 5.11 16.28 8.32
CA ASP A 232 4.67 17.37 7.46
C ASP A 232 3.51 16.96 6.55
N ILE A 233 3.50 15.71 6.05
CA ILE A 233 2.38 15.15 5.29
C ILE A 233 1.13 15.07 6.17
N LEU A 234 1.26 14.48 7.36
CA LEU A 234 0.14 14.29 8.29
C LEU A 234 -0.42 15.61 8.83
N ALA A 235 0.43 16.61 9.04
CA ALA A 235 0.04 17.95 9.48
C ALA A 235 -0.42 18.86 8.33
N ASN A 236 -0.47 18.36 7.08
CA ASN A 236 -0.79 19.14 5.88
C ASN A 236 0.13 20.38 5.69
N VAL A 237 1.36 20.31 6.19
CA VAL A 237 2.38 21.35 6.00
C VAL A 237 2.96 21.25 4.60
N VAL A 238 3.22 20.03 4.14
CA VAL A 238 3.60 19.75 2.74
C VAL A 238 2.40 19.15 2.01
N LEU A 239 1.96 19.81 0.94
CA LEU A 239 0.87 19.32 0.11
C LEU A 239 1.42 18.60 -1.12
N LEU A 240 0.54 17.83 -1.78
CA LEU A 240 0.84 17.15 -3.03
C LEU A 240 1.53 18.08 -4.05
N ARG A 241 1.04 19.30 -4.21
CA ARG A 241 1.60 20.29 -5.15
C ARG A 241 3.04 20.69 -4.82
N ASP A 242 3.42 20.64 -3.54
CA ASP A 242 4.74 21.03 -3.09
C ASP A 242 5.74 19.90 -3.34
N MET A 243 5.36 18.66 -3.03
CA MET A 243 6.19 17.46 -3.23
C MET A 243 6.55 17.16 -4.71
N VAL A 244 5.79 17.70 -5.67
CA VAL A 244 6.12 17.58 -7.10
C VAL A 244 7.31 18.48 -7.49
N ARG A 245 7.53 19.56 -6.73
CA ARG A 245 8.57 20.54 -7.02
C ARG A 245 9.94 20.00 -6.64
N TRP A 246 10.95 20.34 -7.46
CA TRP A 246 12.32 19.87 -7.27
C TRP A 246 12.97 20.42 -5.99
N ASP A 247 12.69 21.67 -5.65
CA ASP A 247 13.18 22.31 -4.43
C ASP A 247 12.65 21.65 -3.15
N CYS A 248 11.39 21.20 -3.15
CA CYS A 248 10.84 20.41 -2.06
C CYS A 248 11.58 19.08 -1.88
N LEU A 249 11.84 18.36 -2.99
CA LEU A 249 12.62 17.12 -2.95
C LEU A 249 14.04 17.36 -2.42
N LEU A 250 14.74 18.41 -2.89
CA LEU A 250 16.06 18.78 -2.38
C LEU A 250 16.03 19.11 -0.89
N HIS A 251 15.02 19.85 -0.43
CA HIS A 251 14.84 20.14 0.99
C HIS A 251 14.76 18.86 1.84
N TYR A 252 13.95 17.87 1.42
CA TYR A 252 13.85 16.62 2.19
C TYR A 252 15.07 15.70 2.05
N ARG A 253 15.87 15.83 0.99
CA ARG A 253 17.22 15.23 0.95
C ARG A 253 18.12 15.85 2.01
N GLU A 254 18.18 17.18 2.09
CA GLU A 254 18.97 17.90 3.10
C GLU A 254 18.54 17.54 4.53
N VAL A 255 17.23 17.41 4.77
CA VAL A 255 16.69 16.95 6.05
C VAL A 255 17.11 15.52 6.37
N ARG A 256 17.00 14.59 5.41
CA ARG A 256 17.45 13.20 5.58
C ARG A 256 18.94 13.14 5.93
N ASP A 257 19.77 13.76 5.10
CA ASP A 257 21.23 13.73 5.23
C ASP A 257 21.67 14.43 6.52
N GLY A 258 21.05 15.57 6.85
CA GLY A 258 21.27 16.27 8.13
C GLY A 258 20.84 15.45 9.34
N THR A 259 19.80 14.61 9.24
CA THR A 259 19.39 13.72 10.33
C THR A 259 20.38 12.58 10.53
N LEU A 260 20.86 11.98 9.44
CA LEU A 260 21.89 10.92 9.48
C LEU A 260 23.20 11.43 10.07
N GLU A 261 23.56 12.69 9.79
CA GLU A 261 24.73 13.36 10.35
C GLU A 261 24.51 13.93 11.77
N GLY A 262 23.30 13.83 12.32
CA GLY A 262 22.95 14.35 13.64
C GLY A 262 22.82 15.88 13.72
N ARG A 263 22.85 16.59 12.59
CA ARG A 263 22.65 18.06 12.48
C ARG A 263 21.18 18.47 12.51
N TYR A 264 20.27 17.54 12.21
CA TYR A 264 18.84 17.78 12.19
C TYR A 264 18.11 16.82 13.12
N LYS A 265 17.15 17.33 13.88
CA LYS A 265 16.24 16.53 14.70
C LYS A 265 14.81 16.75 14.20
N PRO A 266 14.08 15.68 13.80
CA PRO A 266 12.70 15.80 13.36
C PRO A 266 11.83 16.55 14.36
N PHE A 267 11.15 17.57 13.88
CA PHE A 267 10.23 18.39 14.64
C PHE A 267 8.82 17.82 14.55
N ARG A 268 8.23 17.52 15.71
CA ARG A 268 6.84 17.09 15.81
C ARG A 268 5.93 18.33 15.85
N PRO A 269 4.97 18.48 14.93
CA PRO A 269 4.01 19.57 14.98
C PRO A 269 3.18 19.55 16.28
N PRO A 270 2.91 20.71 16.91
CA PRO A 270 2.13 20.80 18.16
C PRO A 270 0.71 20.26 18.05
N GLN A 271 0.17 20.22 16.83
CA GLN A 271 -1.19 19.78 16.52
C GLN A 271 -1.33 18.25 16.55
N MET A 272 -0.22 17.50 16.64
CA MET A 272 -0.28 16.08 16.86
C MET A 272 -0.41 15.80 18.37
N PRO A 273 -1.40 15.00 18.81
CA PRO A 273 -1.65 14.74 20.23
C PRO A 273 -0.37 14.33 20.95
N GLU A 274 -0.10 14.88 22.13
CA GLU A 274 1.09 14.52 22.92
C GLU A 274 1.14 13.02 23.21
N ASP A 275 2.35 12.50 23.21
CA ASP A 275 2.63 11.10 23.41
C ASP A 275 2.78 10.82 24.90
N PRO A 276 1.92 9.98 25.51
CA PRO A 276 2.05 9.61 26.91
C PRO A 276 3.27 8.71 27.19
N LEU A 277 4.02 8.28 26.18
CA LEU A 277 5.09 7.27 26.25
C LEU A 277 6.47 7.78 25.76
N LEU A 278 6.68 9.10 25.68
CA LEU A 278 8.02 9.66 25.43
C LEU A 278 8.95 9.60 26.65
N ASP A 279 8.48 9.10 27.79
CA ASP A 279 9.35 8.63 28.88
C ASP A 279 9.81 7.22 28.49
N GLU A 280 11.13 7.00 28.36
CA GLU A 280 11.78 5.87 27.66
C GLU A 280 11.45 4.45 28.20
N THR A 281 10.53 4.32 29.14
CA THR A 281 9.99 3.06 29.64
C THR A 281 8.67 2.74 28.96
N LEU A 282 8.72 1.90 27.93
CA LEU A 282 7.53 1.19 27.44
C LEU A 282 6.93 0.38 28.59
N PRO A 283 5.64 0.53 28.93
CA PRO A 283 4.98 -0.30 29.92
C PRO A 283 5.09 -1.78 29.51
N PRO A 284 5.41 -2.70 30.44
CA PRO A 284 5.62 -4.13 30.15
C PRO A 284 4.48 -4.81 29.37
N VAL A 285 3.26 -4.29 29.49
CA VAL A 285 2.06 -4.79 28.81
C VAL A 285 2.12 -4.59 27.30
N ILE A 286 2.77 -3.53 26.80
CA ILE A 286 2.90 -3.28 25.36
C ILE A 286 3.97 -4.19 24.75
N SER A 287 5.07 -4.44 25.45
CA SER A 287 6.09 -5.41 25.04
C SER A 287 5.53 -6.83 24.92
N GLN A 288 4.76 -7.28 25.92
CA GLN A 288 4.11 -8.60 25.90
C GLN A 288 3.09 -8.74 24.76
N TYR A 289 2.38 -7.66 24.40
CA TYR A 289 1.41 -7.68 23.31
C TYR A 289 2.10 -7.74 21.93
N LEU A 290 3.20 -7.00 21.75
CA LEU A 290 4.00 -7.05 20.51
C LEU A 290 4.64 -8.43 20.31
N GLU A 291 5.14 -9.05 21.38
CA GLU A 291 5.63 -10.44 21.35
C GLU A 291 4.52 -11.44 20.97
N SER A 292 3.29 -11.26 21.49
CA SER A 292 2.15 -12.12 21.13
C SER A 292 1.68 -11.98 19.67
N MET A 293 1.91 -10.81 19.05
CA MET A 293 1.54 -10.56 17.65
C MET A 293 2.51 -11.21 16.65
N ASP A 294 3.80 -11.30 16.97
CA ASP A 294 4.78 -12.01 16.13
C ASP A 294 4.66 -13.54 16.26
N GLU A 295 4.14 -14.05 17.38
CA GLU A 295 3.96 -15.48 17.63
C GLU A 295 2.59 -16.05 17.16
N GLY A 296 1.74 -15.23 16.55
CA GLY A 296 0.43 -15.67 16.03
C GLY A 296 -0.55 -16.15 17.11
N HIS A 297 -0.30 -15.85 18.38
CA HIS A 297 -1.17 -16.21 19.49
C HIS A 297 -2.00 -14.99 19.91
N HIS A 298 -3.30 -15.02 19.61
CA HIS A 298 -4.22 -14.05 20.21
C HIS A 298 -4.39 -14.37 21.70
N PRO A 299 -4.08 -13.43 22.62
CA PRO A 299 -4.48 -13.58 24.01
C PRO A 299 -6.01 -13.54 24.10
N ALA A 300 -6.57 -14.43 24.92
CA ALA A 300 -8.00 -14.56 25.19
C ALA A 300 -8.58 -13.36 25.96
#